data_AF-A0A949NS00-F1
#
_entry.id   AF-A0A949NS00-F1
#
_cell.length_a   1.000
_cell.length_b   1.000
_cell.length_c   1.000
_cell.angle_alpha   90.00
_cell.angle_beta   90.00
_cell.angle_gamma   90.00
#
_symmetry.space_group_name_H-M   'P 1'
#
loop_
_entity.id
_entity.type
_entity.pdbx_description
1 polymer ?
#
loop_
_entity_poly.entity_id
_entity_poly.type
_entity_poly.pdbx_seq_one_letter_code
_entity_poly.pdbx_strand_id
1 'polypeptide(L)' 'MGVCQLRNFSAGIEGCISALKRVFGLDRCNWRGQEHFHAYVWTSIITYNLVVLARCCIGKKLL' A
#
# COMPACT_ATOMS: atom_id res chain seq x y z
N MET A 1 7.20 20.09 -20.30
CA MET A 1 8.02 19.67 -19.15
C MET A 1 7.85 18.16 -18.98
N GLY A 2 8.70 17.38 -19.64
CA GLY A 2 8.55 15.91 -19.68
C GLY A 2 9.16 15.27 -18.43
N VAL A 3 8.35 14.62 -17.61
CA VAL A 3 8.83 13.75 -16.54
C VAL A 3 9.28 12.41 -17.13
N CYS A 4 10.48 11.96 -16.79
CA CYS A 4 11.05 10.71 -17.30
C CYS A 4 10.28 9.50 -16.74
N GLN A 5 10.13 8.42 -17.52
CA GLN A 5 9.36 7.22 -17.12
C GLN A 5 9.81 6.62 -15.78
N LEU A 6 11.12 6.58 -15.49
CA LEU A 6 11.64 6.09 -14.21
C LEU A 6 11.14 6.94 -13.01
N ARG A 7 10.97 8.24 -13.23
CA ARG A 7 10.49 9.18 -12.21
C ARG A 7 8.99 8.99 -11.93
N ASN A 8 8.22 8.63 -12.97
CA ASN A 8 6.81 8.24 -12.81
C ASN A 8 6.67 6.91 -12.04
N PHE A 9 7.59 5.97 -12.26
CA PHE A 9 7.60 4.72 -11.49
C PHE A 9 7.91 4.96 -10.00
N SER A 10 8.93 5.78 -9.69
CA SER A 10 9.24 6.16 -8.30
C SER A 10 8.05 6.84 -7.62
N ALA A 11 7.45 7.82 -8.29
CA ALA A 11 6.28 8.52 -7.77
C ALA A 11 5.11 7.56 -7.47
N GLY A 12 4.94 6.51 -8.28
CA GLY A 12 3.98 5.44 -8.02
C GLY A 12 4.29 4.67 -6.74
N ILE A 13 5.54 4.23 -6.55
CA ILE A 13 5.97 3.52 -5.33
C ILE A 13 5.82 4.43 -4.09
N GLU A 14 6.28 5.67 -4.17
CA GLU A 14 6.18 6.65 -3.09
C GLU A 14 4.72 6.91 -2.70
N GLY A 15 3.81 6.95 -3.68
CA GLY A 15 2.37 7.03 -3.47
C GLY A 15 1.81 5.83 -2.71
N CYS A 16 2.20 4.60 -3.09
CA CYS A 16 1.81 3.37 -2.40
C CYS A 16 2.28 3.37 -0.93
N ILE A 17 3.54 3.72 -0.69
CA ILE A 17 4.10 3.79 0.66
C ILE A 17 3.39 4.86 1.49
N SER A 18 3.15 6.05 0.93
CA SER A 18 2.40 7.11 1.60
C SER A 18 1.00 6.66 2.02
N ALA A 19 0.28 5.94 1.14
CA ALA A 19 -1.04 5.38 1.44
C ALA A 19 -0.97 4.32 2.55
N LEU A 20 0.01 3.42 2.52
CA LEU A 20 0.25 2.41 3.56
C LEU A 20 0.45 3.06 4.93
N LYS A 21 1.30 4.10 5.02
CA LYS A 21 1.57 4.78 6.29
C LYS A 21 0.35 5.55 6.82
N ARG A 22 -0.37 6.27 5.95
CA ARG A 22 -1.45 7.19 6.36
C ARG A 22 -2.81 6.52 6.57
N VAL A 23 -3.17 5.55 5.71
CA VAL A 23 -4.51 4.96 5.69
C VAL A 23 -4.54 3.61 6.40
N PHE A 24 -3.52 2.78 6.17
CA PHE A 24 -3.42 1.44 6.76
C PHE A 24 -2.63 1.43 8.08
N GLY A 25 -2.18 2.61 8.51
CA GLY A 25 -1.60 2.83 9.82
C GLY A 25 -0.20 2.26 9.98
N LEU A 26 0.52 1.90 8.91
CA LEU A 26 1.90 1.37 8.93
C LEU A 26 2.93 2.46 9.31
N ASP A 27 2.79 3.04 10.50
CA ASP A 27 3.68 4.09 11.02
C ASP A 27 4.50 3.59 12.22
N ARG A 28 3.87 3.46 13.38
CA ARG A 28 4.49 2.86 14.56
C ARG A 28 3.71 1.65 15.05
N CYS A 29 4.36 0.50 15.01
CA CYS A 29 3.87 -0.71 15.65
C CYS A 29 3.95 -0.55 17.17
N ASN A 30 2.80 -0.39 17.82
CA ASN A 30 2.71 -0.35 19.29
C ASN A 30 2.65 -1.77 19.92
N TRP A 31 2.65 -2.81 19.09
CA TRP A 31 2.58 -4.20 19.55
C TRP A 31 3.96 -4.70 19.94
N ARG A 32 4.08 -5.35 21.10
CA ARG A 32 5.36 -5.86 21.62
C ARG A 32 5.60 -7.29 21.15
N GLY A 33 6.84 -7.59 20.75
CA GLY A 33 7.25 -8.91 20.27
C GLY A 33 7.44 -8.96 18.74
N GLN A 34 8.42 -9.74 18.28
CA GLN A 34 8.76 -9.82 16.85
C GLN A 34 7.64 -10.43 16.01
N GLU A 35 6.97 -11.46 16.52
CA GLU A 35 5.82 -12.10 15.88
C GLU A 35 4.67 -11.11 15.66
N HIS A 36 4.39 -10.27 16.66
CA HIS A 36 3.35 -9.26 16.57
C HIS A 36 3.73 -8.13 15.60
N PHE A 37 5.00 -7.75 15.55
CA PHE A 37 5.50 -6.81 14.55
C PHE A 37 5.31 -7.36 13.13
N HIS A 38 5.67 -8.63 12.89
CA HIS A 38 5.42 -9.27 11.60
C HIS A 38 3.93 -9.29 11.27
N ALA A 39 3.08 -9.76 12.18
CA ALA A 39 1.62 -9.81 11.96
C ALA A 39 1.04 -8.42 11.63
N TYR A 40 1.49 -7.37 12.31
CA TYR A 40 1.07 -6.00 12.06
C TYR A 40 1.48 -5.49 10.66
N VAL A 41 2.73 -5.75 10.25
CA VAL A 41 3.21 -5.37 8.91
C VAL A 41 2.46 -6.14 7.83
N TRP A 42 2.31 -7.46 8.00
CA TRP A 42 1.63 -8.34 7.05
C TRP A 42 0.17 -7.96 6.85
N THR A 43 -0.57 -7.74 7.96
CA THR A 43 -1.98 -7.35 7.89
C THR A 43 -2.15 -6.02 7.14
N SER A 44 -1.32 -5.02 7.43
CA SER A 44 -1.32 -3.72 6.74
C SER A 44 -1.11 -3.86 5.23
N ILE A 45 -0.13 -4.68 4.81
CA ILE A 45 0.18 -4.91 3.38
C ILE A 45 -0.95 -5.68 2.69
N ILE A 46 -1.48 -6.72 3.34
CA ILE A 46 -2.58 -7.52 2.78
C ILE A 46 -3.82 -6.66 2.57
N THR A 47 -4.21 -5.84 3.56
CA THR A 47 -5.38 -4.96 3.43
C THR A 47 -5.20 -3.95 2.30
N TYR A 48 -4.01 -3.35 2.16
CA TYR A 48 -3.70 -2.44 1.05
C TYR A 48 -3.88 -3.12 -0.31
N ASN A 49 -3.27 -4.29 -0.49
CA ASN A 49 -3.34 -5.04 -1.74
C ASN A 49 -4.77 -5.47 -2.06
N LEU A 50 -5.55 -5.89 -1.06
CA LEU A 50 -6.94 -6.27 -1.23
C LEU A 50 -7.78 -5.09 -1.74
N VAL A 51 -7.57 -3.89 -1.21
CA VAL A 51 -8.26 -2.67 -1.67
C VAL A 51 -7.87 -2.32 -3.11
N VAL A 52 -6.59 -2.44 -3.46
CA VAL A 52 -6.11 -2.20 -4.83
C VAL A 52 -6.74 -3.20 -5.80
N LEU A 53 -6.76 -4.48 -5.44
CA LEU A 53 -7.41 -5.54 -6.23
C LEU A 53 -8.91 -5.29 -6.36
N ALA A 54 -9.61 -4.96 -5.27
CA ALA A 54 -11.03 -4.64 -5.31
C ALA A 54 -11.33 -3.47 -6.25
N ARG A 55 -10.54 -2.39 -6.20
CA ARG A 55 -10.65 -1.26 -7.13
C ARG A 55 -10.43 -1.66 -8.59
N CYS A 56 -9.40 -2.48 -8.83
CA CYS A 56 -9.11 -2.99 -10.17
C CYS A 56 -10.23 -3.89 -10.70
N CYS A 57 -10.75 -4.79 -9.87
CA CYS A 57 -11.81 -5.73 -10.23
C CYS A 57 -13.17 -5.05 -10.40
N ILE A 58 -13.53 -4.10 -9.55
CA ILE A 58 -14.77 -3.32 -9.69
C ILE A 58 -14.75 -2.52 -10.99
N GLY A 59 -13.62 -1.88 -11.32
CA GLY A 59 -13.46 -1.15 -12.58
C GLY A 59 -13.53 -2.04 -13.83
N LYS A 60 -13.25 -3.34 -13.71
CA LYS A 60 -13.32 -4.30 -14.82
C LYS A 60 -14.67 -5.01 -14.96
N LYS A 61 -15.54 -5.00 -13.95
CA LYS A 61 -16.87 -5.63 -14.02
C LYS A 61 -17.89 -4.80 -14.81
N LEU A 62 -17.51 -3.60 -15.23
CA LEU A 62 -18.33 -2.62 -15.95
C LEU A 62 -17.90 -2.44 -17.42
N LEU A 63 -17.01 -3.30 -17.92
CA LEU A 63 -16.52 -3.37 -19.30
C LEU A 63 -16.71 -4.79 -19.82
#